data_AF-A0A3M1L7S0-F1
#
_entry.id   AF-A0A3M1L7S0-F1
#
_cell.length_a   1.000
_cell.length_b   1.000
_cell.length_c   1.000
_cell.angle_alpha   90.00
_cell.angle_beta   90.00
_cell.angle_gamma   90.00
#
_symmetry.space_group_name_H-M   'P 1'
#
loop_
_entity.id
_entity.type
_entity.pdbx_description
1 polymer ?
#
loop_
_entity_poly.entity_id
_entity_poly.type
_entity_poly.pdbx_seq_one_letter_code
_entity_poly.pdbx_strand_id
1 'polypeptide(L)'
;MTRSILPMLFCCAFLSLRAQENPYAPVDERLLVESRWRYTYTLHLESNTVIHQADEGYRFFLYFRYDNSFRQYLNGAFSGGSWRLEGRTLHYPFRMVERFEIAALNRKMLVLEFHQPNSKGTFQYHFVRVSAAEAPFVKPRNELPDVIVEAERPGKEERLAARRERRRQRRAARRTPPPKPTYINVELTGGGFFGGIDPVFKDFIHIKSSGRLIKEFHSLYNGLLVTKKDIPREELEQFAEWVVQQKFFEFERLYDCSDPACQKRKFMKPKPIPLRLSITYGNRKKVVTVSIWGKDDLGIQYVDYPPALANIVDAIQRMANRIEEPLVRK
;
A
#
# COMPACT_ATOMS: atom_id res chain seq x y z
N MET A 1 -7.32 -71.60 -39.45
CA MET A 1 -8.77 -71.34 -39.54
C MET A 1 -9.08 -70.20 -38.56
N THR A 2 -8.90 -68.95 -38.97
CA THR A 2 -9.89 -68.05 -39.61
C THR A 2 -10.92 -67.46 -38.63
N ARG A 3 -10.98 -66.11 -38.66
CA ARG A 3 -12.05 -65.16 -38.27
C ARG A 3 -11.89 -64.51 -36.88
N SER A 4 -11.60 -63.19 -36.82
CA SER A 4 -12.56 -62.04 -36.89
C SER A 4 -12.91 -61.62 -35.44
N ILE A 5 -12.91 -60.38 -34.94
CA ILE A 5 -13.37 -59.07 -35.43
C ILE A 5 -12.72 -57.98 -34.56
N LEU A 6 -12.41 -56.84 -35.18
CA LEU A 6 -12.04 -55.55 -34.59
C LEU A 6 -13.33 -54.77 -34.22
N PRO A 7 -13.34 -53.96 -33.14
CA PRO A 7 -14.05 -52.67 -33.19
C PRO A 7 -13.12 -51.55 -32.70
N MET A 8 -12.66 -50.63 -33.55
CA MET A 8 -13.30 -49.35 -33.90
C MET A 8 -14.13 -48.68 -32.79
N LEU A 9 -13.54 -47.60 -32.26
CA LEU A 9 -14.14 -46.31 -31.88
C LEU A 9 -15.55 -46.29 -31.28
N PHE A 10 -15.66 -45.79 -30.05
CA PHE A 10 -16.64 -44.73 -29.78
C PHE A 10 -16.08 -43.71 -28.79
N CYS A 11 -15.78 -42.54 -29.34
CA CYS A 11 -15.45 -41.31 -28.63
C CYS A 11 -16.71 -40.85 -27.87
N CYS A 12 -16.82 -41.16 -26.58
CA CYS A 12 -17.81 -40.52 -25.73
C CYS A 12 -17.35 -39.10 -25.38
N ALA A 13 -17.58 -38.19 -26.32
CA ALA A 13 -17.71 -36.78 -26.02
C ALA A 13 -18.84 -36.63 -24.99
N PHE A 14 -18.48 -36.37 -23.73
CA PHE A 14 -19.41 -35.88 -22.73
C PHE A 14 -19.85 -34.48 -23.17
N LEU A 15 -20.90 -34.43 -23.98
CA LEU A 15 -21.73 -33.25 -24.16
C LEU A 15 -22.31 -32.89 -22.79
N SER A 16 -21.86 -31.77 -22.25
CA SER A 16 -22.46 -31.14 -21.09
C SER A 16 -23.91 -30.79 -21.43
N LEU A 17 -24.84 -31.61 -20.94
CA LEU A 17 -26.24 -31.25 -20.87
C LEU A 17 -26.33 -29.99 -19.99
N ARG A 18 -26.65 -28.86 -20.62
CA ARG A 18 -26.95 -27.62 -19.90
C ARG A 18 -28.05 -27.91 -18.88
N ALA A 19 -27.77 -27.60 -17.61
CA ALA A 19 -28.75 -27.58 -16.55
C ALA A 19 -29.95 -26.74 -17.00
N GLN A 20 -31.11 -27.38 -17.08
CA GLN A 20 -32.38 -26.71 -17.27
C GLN A 20 -32.71 -26.06 -15.92
N GLU A 21 -32.54 -24.73 -15.82
CA GLU A 21 -32.88 -23.97 -14.62
C GLU A 21 -34.37 -24.19 -14.31
N ASN A 22 -34.65 -24.57 -13.06
CA ASN A 22 -35.96 -24.97 -12.60
C ASN A 22 -36.98 -23.83 -12.81
N PRO A 23 -38.06 -24.00 -13.60
CA PRO A 23 -38.98 -22.92 -13.98
C PRO A 23 -39.75 -22.29 -12.81
N TYR A 24 -39.68 -22.89 -11.61
CA TYR A 24 -40.37 -22.44 -10.40
C TYR A 24 -39.45 -21.84 -9.31
N ALA A 25 -38.16 -21.62 -9.61
CA ALA A 25 -37.27 -20.98 -8.63
C ALA A 25 -37.62 -19.49 -8.45
N PRO A 26 -37.54 -18.95 -7.22
CA PRO A 26 -37.68 -17.51 -6.99
C PRO A 26 -36.56 -16.77 -7.73
N VAL A 27 -36.92 -15.67 -8.39
CA VAL A 27 -35.96 -14.85 -9.15
C VAL A 27 -35.07 -14.09 -8.18
N ASP A 28 -33.75 -14.15 -8.37
CA ASP A 28 -32.81 -13.38 -7.56
C ASP A 28 -32.88 -11.90 -7.96
N GLU A 29 -33.55 -11.10 -7.12
CA GLU A 29 -33.72 -9.65 -7.30
C GLU A 29 -32.37 -8.92 -7.50
N ARG A 30 -31.28 -9.47 -6.96
CA ARG A 30 -29.92 -8.91 -7.11
C ARG A 30 -29.45 -8.84 -8.56
N LEU A 31 -30.00 -9.66 -9.45
CA LEU A 31 -29.68 -9.63 -10.87
C LEU A 31 -30.37 -8.47 -11.61
N LEU A 32 -31.45 -7.91 -11.04
CA LEU A 32 -32.14 -6.73 -11.57
C LEU A 32 -31.61 -5.42 -10.98
N VAL A 33 -31.23 -5.40 -9.71
CA VAL A 33 -30.74 -4.18 -9.07
C VAL A 33 -29.45 -3.67 -9.73
N GLU A 34 -29.41 -2.37 -10.06
CA GLU A 34 -28.26 -1.71 -10.73
C GLU A 34 -27.87 -2.32 -12.08
N SER A 35 -28.84 -2.92 -12.78
CA SER A 35 -28.62 -3.58 -14.06
C SER A 35 -29.14 -2.76 -15.24
N ARG A 36 -28.41 -2.80 -16.35
CA ARG A 36 -28.72 -2.10 -17.61
C ARG A 36 -28.98 -3.12 -18.70
N TRP A 37 -30.06 -2.92 -19.44
CA TRP A 37 -30.61 -3.85 -20.41
C TRP A 37 -30.89 -3.14 -21.73
N ARG A 38 -30.56 -3.78 -22.83
CA ARG A 38 -30.90 -3.33 -24.19
C ARG A 38 -31.95 -4.27 -24.77
N TYR A 39 -33.04 -3.71 -25.26
CA TYR A 39 -34.08 -4.49 -25.94
C TYR A 39 -33.56 -4.99 -27.30
N THR A 40 -33.97 -6.21 -27.65
CA THR A 40 -33.51 -6.87 -28.88
C THR A 40 -34.67 -7.24 -29.79
N TYR A 41 -35.64 -8.00 -29.31
CA TYR A 41 -36.82 -8.36 -30.10
C TYR A 41 -37.98 -8.80 -29.20
N THR A 42 -39.16 -8.88 -29.80
CA THR A 42 -40.36 -9.46 -29.19
C THR A 42 -40.80 -10.66 -30.00
N LEU A 43 -40.95 -11.79 -29.32
CA LEU A 43 -41.41 -13.05 -29.88
C LEU A 43 -42.85 -13.29 -29.44
N HIS A 44 -43.69 -13.79 -30.35
CA HIS A 44 -44.99 -14.36 -30.00
C HIS A 44 -44.85 -15.88 -29.91
N LEU A 45 -45.12 -16.45 -28.74
CA LEU A 45 -44.80 -17.84 -28.43
C LEU A 45 -45.61 -18.83 -29.27
N GLU A 46 -46.89 -18.56 -29.48
CA GLU A 46 -47.81 -19.48 -30.13
C GLU A 46 -47.53 -19.63 -31.63
N SER A 47 -47.05 -18.57 -32.29
CA SER A 47 -46.64 -18.62 -33.70
C SER A 47 -45.12 -18.71 -33.89
N ASN A 48 -44.34 -18.57 -32.81
CA ASN A 48 -42.88 -18.43 -32.83
C ASN A 48 -42.36 -17.38 -33.83
N THR A 49 -43.14 -16.33 -34.08
CA THR A 49 -42.78 -15.25 -35.00
C THR A 49 -42.26 -14.04 -34.24
N VAL A 50 -41.16 -13.46 -34.72
CA VAL A 50 -40.66 -12.17 -34.22
C VAL A 50 -41.58 -11.07 -34.73
N ILE A 51 -42.30 -10.42 -33.82
CA ILE A 51 -43.26 -9.35 -34.16
C ILE A 51 -42.55 -8.01 -34.29
N HIS A 52 -41.49 -7.82 -33.51
CA HIS A 52 -40.77 -6.57 -33.46
C HIS A 52 -39.30 -6.84 -33.15
N GLN A 53 -38.40 -6.17 -33.86
CA GLN A 53 -36.96 -6.26 -33.66
C GLN A 53 -36.38 -4.86 -33.51
N ALA A 54 -35.37 -4.75 -32.64
CA ALA A 54 -34.63 -3.52 -32.43
C ALA A 54 -33.60 -3.35 -33.54
N ASP A 55 -33.91 -2.48 -34.50
CA ASP A 55 -32.97 -2.07 -35.56
C ASP A 55 -32.30 -0.72 -35.21
N GLU A 56 -31.48 -0.18 -36.10
CA GLU A 56 -30.76 1.10 -35.89
C GLU A 56 -31.70 2.27 -35.51
N GLY A 57 -32.94 2.22 -35.99
CA GLY A 57 -34.00 3.19 -35.69
C GLY A 57 -34.79 2.94 -34.39
N TYR A 58 -34.55 1.85 -33.67
CA TYR A 58 -35.26 1.49 -32.45
C TYR A 58 -34.29 1.15 -31.30
N ARG A 59 -33.70 2.19 -30.71
CA ARG A 59 -32.76 2.08 -29.59
C ARG A 59 -33.51 2.21 -28.27
N PHE A 60 -33.80 1.06 -27.67
CA PHE A 60 -34.41 1.00 -26.34
C PHE A 60 -33.47 0.42 -25.29
N PHE A 61 -33.23 1.20 -24.23
CA PHE A 61 -32.44 0.79 -23.08
C PHE A 61 -33.26 0.96 -21.79
N LEU A 62 -33.03 0.06 -20.85
CA LEU A 62 -33.68 0.02 -19.55
C LEU A 62 -32.62 -0.08 -18.46
N TYR A 63 -32.79 0.68 -17.40
CA TYR A 63 -31.90 0.71 -16.25
C TYR A 63 -32.71 0.66 -14.97
N PHE A 64 -32.51 -0.43 -14.21
CA PHE A 64 -33.10 -0.60 -12.89
C PHE A 64 -32.12 -0.11 -11.82
N ARG A 65 -32.57 0.81 -10.96
CA ARG A 65 -31.76 1.41 -9.90
C ARG A 65 -32.05 0.76 -8.55
N TYR A 66 -31.13 0.95 -7.60
CA TYR A 66 -31.25 0.45 -6.22
C TYR A 66 -32.43 1.03 -5.43
N ASP A 67 -32.87 2.24 -5.77
CA ASP A 67 -33.99 2.94 -5.12
C ASP A 67 -35.38 2.47 -5.60
N ASN A 68 -35.47 1.30 -6.26
CA ASN A 68 -36.68 0.79 -6.92
C ASN A 68 -37.25 1.73 -7.99
N SER A 69 -36.45 2.67 -8.50
CA SER A 69 -36.78 3.45 -9.69
C SER A 69 -36.16 2.81 -10.93
N PHE A 70 -36.79 3.03 -12.08
CA PHE A 70 -36.20 2.68 -13.37
C PHE A 70 -36.05 3.93 -14.23
N ARG A 71 -35.06 3.89 -15.12
CA ARG A 71 -34.93 4.82 -16.24
C ARG A 71 -34.93 4.03 -17.53
N GLN A 72 -35.71 4.48 -18.49
CA GLN A 72 -35.70 3.95 -19.84
C GLN A 72 -35.32 5.04 -20.83
N TYR A 73 -34.69 4.63 -21.91
CA TYR A 73 -34.35 5.46 -23.04
C TYR A 73 -35.01 4.85 -24.26
N LEU A 74 -35.76 5.65 -25.01
CA LEU A 74 -36.33 5.27 -26.29
C LEU A 74 -36.04 6.37 -27.30
N ASN A 75 -35.21 6.07 -28.32
CA ASN A 75 -34.98 6.94 -29.47
C ASN A 75 -34.69 8.42 -29.14
N GLY A 76 -33.95 8.68 -28.06
CA GLY A 76 -33.58 10.05 -27.64
C GLY A 76 -34.38 10.59 -26.45
N ALA A 77 -35.53 10.01 -26.14
CA ALA A 77 -36.35 10.41 -24.99
C ALA A 77 -36.05 9.54 -23.77
N PHE A 78 -35.89 10.19 -22.62
CA PHE A 78 -35.81 9.51 -21.32
C PHE A 78 -37.17 9.54 -20.65
N SER A 79 -37.58 8.40 -20.09
CA SER A 79 -38.68 8.33 -19.14
C SER A 79 -38.31 7.44 -17.97
N GLY A 80 -39.09 7.50 -16.89
CA GLY A 80 -38.81 6.74 -15.68
C GLY A 80 -40.06 6.54 -14.85
N GLY A 81 -39.92 5.72 -13.82
CA GLY A 81 -40.99 5.39 -12.89
C GLY A 81 -40.47 4.48 -11.79
N SER A 82 -41.38 3.82 -11.08
CA SER A 82 -41.06 2.81 -10.07
C SER A 82 -41.20 1.40 -10.65
N TRP A 83 -40.40 0.48 -10.13
CA TRP A 83 -40.55 -0.95 -10.40
C TRP A 83 -40.61 -1.72 -9.08
N ARG A 84 -41.23 -2.90 -9.11
CA ARG A 84 -41.26 -3.81 -7.96
C ARG A 84 -41.27 -5.25 -8.44
N LEU A 85 -40.57 -6.12 -7.72
CA LEU A 85 -40.59 -7.57 -7.95
C LEU A 85 -41.38 -8.25 -6.84
N GLU A 86 -42.42 -9.01 -7.20
CA GLU A 86 -43.18 -9.87 -6.30
C GLU A 86 -43.04 -11.33 -6.77
N GLY A 87 -42.07 -12.05 -6.19
CA GLY A 87 -41.73 -13.40 -6.60
C GLY A 87 -41.13 -13.43 -8.02
N ARG A 88 -41.95 -13.74 -9.03
CA ARG A 88 -41.58 -13.71 -10.46
C ARG A 88 -42.28 -12.62 -11.26
N THR A 89 -43.22 -11.92 -10.62
CA THR A 89 -44.01 -10.88 -11.28
C THR A 89 -43.30 -9.55 -11.13
N LEU A 90 -42.85 -8.99 -12.26
CA LEU A 90 -42.28 -7.67 -12.35
C LEU A 90 -43.39 -6.65 -12.63
N HIS A 91 -43.58 -5.74 -11.70
CA HIS A 91 -44.41 -4.56 -11.87
C HIS A 91 -43.57 -3.45 -12.50
N TYR A 92 -43.80 -3.19 -13.78
CA TYR A 92 -43.05 -2.23 -14.58
C TYR A 92 -43.93 -1.77 -15.76
N PRO A 93 -44.24 -0.47 -15.89
CA PRO A 93 -45.06 0.02 -17.00
C PRO A 93 -44.27 0.09 -18.31
N PHE A 94 -44.64 -0.74 -19.29
CA PHE A 94 -44.06 -0.77 -20.62
C PHE A 94 -45.13 -1.01 -21.69
N ARG A 95 -45.21 -0.14 -22.69
CA ARG A 95 -46.17 -0.22 -23.82
C ARG A 95 -47.61 -0.55 -23.37
N MET A 96 -48.11 0.16 -22.34
CA MET A 96 -49.46 -0.01 -21.74
C MET A 96 -49.69 -1.32 -20.97
N VAL A 97 -48.64 -2.09 -20.72
CA VAL A 97 -48.65 -3.26 -19.84
C VAL A 97 -47.90 -2.91 -18.56
N GLU A 98 -48.50 -3.21 -17.40
CA GLU A 98 -47.91 -2.87 -16.10
C GLU A 98 -47.30 -4.08 -15.38
N ARG A 99 -47.63 -5.30 -15.82
CA ARG A 99 -47.30 -6.54 -15.12
C ARG A 99 -46.73 -7.54 -16.10
N PHE A 100 -45.53 -8.02 -15.79
CA PHE A 100 -44.80 -9.00 -16.58
C PHE A 100 -44.40 -10.17 -15.70
N GLU A 101 -44.40 -11.37 -16.25
CA GLU A 101 -43.78 -12.53 -15.61
C GLU A 101 -42.35 -12.69 -16.14
N ILE A 102 -41.39 -12.91 -15.25
CA ILE A 102 -40.01 -13.15 -15.68
C ILE A 102 -39.91 -14.60 -16.14
N ALA A 103 -39.74 -14.83 -17.45
CA ALA A 103 -39.55 -16.17 -18.01
C ALA A 103 -38.12 -16.67 -17.78
N ALA A 104 -37.13 -15.80 -18.04
CA ALA A 104 -35.71 -16.09 -17.82
C ALA A 104 -34.98 -14.83 -17.33
N LEU A 105 -34.17 -14.98 -16.28
CA LEU A 105 -33.26 -13.94 -15.81
C LEU A 105 -31.89 -14.55 -15.55
N ASN A 106 -30.90 -14.07 -16.29
CA ASN A 106 -29.51 -14.49 -16.20
C ASN A 106 -28.58 -13.29 -16.36
N ARG A 107 -27.29 -13.45 -16.06
CA ARG A 107 -26.29 -12.36 -16.17
C ARG A 107 -26.21 -11.70 -17.56
N LYS A 108 -26.71 -12.36 -18.60
CA LYS A 108 -26.65 -11.89 -19.98
C LYS A 108 -28.00 -11.50 -20.56
N MET A 109 -29.09 -12.09 -20.08
CA MET A 109 -30.41 -11.95 -20.70
C MET A 109 -31.52 -11.82 -19.67
N LEU A 110 -32.50 -10.99 -20.01
CA LEU A 110 -33.75 -10.82 -19.29
C LEU A 110 -34.87 -11.05 -20.30
N VAL A 111 -35.79 -11.95 -19.98
CA VAL A 111 -36.96 -12.25 -20.81
C VAL A 111 -38.21 -11.96 -19.98
N LEU A 112 -38.98 -10.97 -20.42
CA LEU A 112 -40.25 -10.60 -19.82
C LEU A 112 -41.40 -11.19 -20.64
N GLU A 113 -42.29 -11.89 -19.98
CA GLU A 113 -43.44 -12.55 -20.56
C GLU A 113 -44.73 -11.80 -20.20
N PHE A 114 -45.62 -11.67 -21.18
CA PHE A 114 -46.92 -11.04 -21.01
C PHE A 114 -47.99 -11.86 -21.72
N HIS A 115 -49.04 -12.21 -20.99
CA HIS A 115 -50.21 -12.91 -21.51
C HIS A 115 -51.35 -11.92 -21.78
N GLN A 116 -51.81 -11.83 -23.04
CA GLN A 116 -52.90 -10.93 -23.40
C GLN A 116 -54.27 -11.62 -23.16
N PRO A 117 -55.16 -11.06 -22.29
CA PRO A 117 -56.40 -11.73 -21.89
C PRO A 117 -57.41 -11.97 -23.02
N ASN A 118 -57.36 -11.18 -24.10
CA ASN A 118 -58.31 -11.27 -25.22
C ASN A 118 -57.81 -12.15 -26.39
N SER A 119 -57.25 -13.33 -26.08
CA SER A 119 -56.94 -14.40 -27.05
C SER A 119 -55.80 -14.13 -28.07
N LYS A 120 -54.91 -13.17 -27.81
CA LYS A 120 -53.79 -12.83 -28.73
C LYS A 120 -52.45 -13.45 -28.32
N GLY A 121 -52.49 -14.55 -27.58
CA GLY A 121 -51.30 -15.30 -27.19
C GLY A 121 -50.39 -14.58 -26.19
N THR A 122 -49.19 -15.11 -26.09
CA THR A 122 -48.18 -14.82 -25.09
C THR A 122 -46.96 -14.21 -25.78
N PHE A 123 -46.55 -13.06 -25.28
CA PHE A 123 -45.45 -12.28 -25.85
C PHE A 123 -44.25 -12.32 -24.93
N GLN A 124 -43.08 -12.61 -25.50
CA GLN A 124 -41.81 -12.56 -24.80
C GLN A 124 -40.96 -11.40 -25.33
N TYR A 125 -40.58 -10.50 -24.43
CA TYR A 125 -39.69 -9.38 -24.68
C TYR A 125 -38.27 -9.75 -24.27
N HIS A 126 -37.35 -9.75 -25.23
CA HIS A 126 -35.96 -10.14 -25.01
C HIS A 126 -35.06 -8.94 -24.80
N PHE A 127 -34.30 -8.98 -23.71
CA PHE A 127 -33.32 -7.97 -23.35
C PHE A 127 -31.95 -8.60 -23.11
N VAL A 128 -30.89 -7.86 -23.46
CA VAL A 128 -29.49 -8.25 -23.25
C VAL A 128 -28.83 -7.27 -22.29
N ARG A 129 -28.05 -7.78 -21.33
CA ARG A 129 -27.33 -6.94 -20.35
C ARG A 129 -26.24 -6.15 -21.06
N VAL A 130 -26.15 -4.85 -20.77
CA VAL A 130 -25.16 -3.94 -21.36
C VAL A 130 -24.32 -3.27 -20.28
N SER A 131 -23.09 -2.90 -20.64
CA SER A 131 -22.20 -2.16 -19.75
C SER A 131 -22.64 -0.69 -19.60
N ALA A 132 -22.13 -0.01 -18.57
CA ALA A 132 -22.42 1.42 -18.37
C ALA A 132 -21.95 2.30 -19.54
N ALA A 133 -20.91 1.90 -20.26
CA ALA A 133 -20.35 2.64 -21.39
C ALA A 133 -21.20 2.53 -22.66
N GLU A 134 -21.94 1.42 -22.82
CA GLU A 134 -22.77 1.15 -23.99
C GLU A 134 -24.18 1.73 -23.88
N ALA A 135 -24.62 2.05 -22.66
CA ALA A 135 -25.94 2.60 -22.41
C ALA A 135 -25.90 4.14 -22.35
N PRO A 136 -26.93 4.85 -22.83
CA PRO A 136 -26.97 6.31 -22.88
C PRO A 136 -27.22 6.98 -21.51
N PHE A 137 -27.02 6.26 -20.41
CA PHE A 137 -27.27 6.75 -19.05
C PHE A 137 -26.01 7.42 -18.50
N VAL A 138 -25.98 8.76 -18.52
CA VAL A 138 -24.90 9.54 -17.93
C VAL A 138 -24.99 9.49 -16.41
N LYS A 139 -23.94 9.00 -15.75
CA LYS A 139 -23.83 9.04 -14.29
C LYS A 139 -23.57 10.48 -13.83
N PRO A 140 -24.31 11.01 -12.84
CA PRO A 140 -23.99 12.28 -12.22
C PRO A 140 -22.63 12.23 -11.52
N ARG A 141 -21.91 13.34 -11.52
CA ARG A 141 -20.51 13.45 -11.07
C ARG A 141 -20.28 13.09 -9.59
N ASN A 142 -21.35 13.07 -8.79
CA ASN A 142 -21.31 12.88 -7.34
C ASN A 142 -21.77 11.47 -6.89
N GLU A 143 -22.07 10.55 -7.82
CA GLU A 143 -22.42 9.17 -7.46
C GLU A 143 -21.15 8.34 -7.19
N LEU A 144 -21.22 7.53 -6.13
CA LEU A 144 -20.16 6.57 -5.77
C LEU A 144 -20.02 5.50 -6.86
N PRO A 145 -18.82 4.89 -7.02
CA PRO A 145 -18.61 3.83 -8.00
C PRO A 145 -19.49 2.61 -7.73
N ASP A 146 -19.95 1.95 -8.81
CA ASP A 146 -20.82 0.76 -8.74
C ASP A 146 -20.15 -0.34 -7.90
N VAL A 147 -20.71 -0.64 -6.73
CA VAL A 147 -20.29 -1.78 -5.92
C VAL A 147 -20.99 -3.01 -6.45
N ILE A 148 -20.26 -3.88 -7.15
CA ILE A 148 -20.78 -5.17 -7.60
C ILE A 148 -20.94 -6.07 -6.36
N VAL A 149 -22.17 -6.19 -5.85
CA VAL A 149 -22.51 -7.02 -4.67
C VAL A 149 -22.52 -8.52 -5.02
N GLU A 150 -22.18 -8.88 -6.27
CA GLU A 150 -22.10 -10.26 -6.78
C GLU A 150 -20.82 -10.99 -6.32
N ALA A 151 -20.48 -10.94 -5.03
CA ALA A 151 -19.42 -11.78 -4.50
C ALA A 151 -19.95 -13.22 -4.32
N GLU A 152 -19.75 -14.06 -5.34
CA GLU A 152 -19.87 -15.52 -5.15
C GLU A 152 -18.98 -15.93 -3.98
N ARG A 153 -19.55 -16.69 -3.03
CA ARG A 153 -18.74 -17.24 -1.94
C ARG A 153 -17.71 -18.18 -2.58
N PRO A 154 -16.40 -17.90 -2.49
CA PRO A 154 -15.40 -18.73 -3.14
C PRO A 154 -15.55 -20.17 -2.64
N GLY A 155 -15.54 -21.11 -3.58
CA GLY A 155 -15.69 -22.54 -3.29
C GLY A 155 -14.66 -23.01 -2.27
N LYS A 156 -14.95 -24.10 -1.57
CA LYS A 156 -14.06 -24.64 -0.51
C LYS A 156 -12.63 -24.87 -1.02
N GLU A 157 -12.48 -25.29 -2.27
CA GLU A 157 -11.19 -25.48 -2.95
C GLU A 157 -10.44 -24.17 -3.22
N GLU A 158 -11.14 -23.13 -3.66
CA GLU A 158 -10.57 -21.82 -3.96
C GLU A 158 -10.05 -21.13 -2.69
N ARG A 159 -10.79 -21.26 -1.57
CA ARG A 159 -10.34 -20.82 -0.24
C ARG A 159 -9.09 -21.58 0.22
N LEU A 160 -9.00 -22.88 -0.07
CA LEU A 160 -7.83 -23.70 0.24
C LEU A 160 -6.61 -23.29 -0.61
N ALA A 161 -6.80 -23.03 -1.90
CA ALA A 161 -5.76 -22.54 -2.81
C ALA A 161 -5.23 -21.18 -2.36
N ALA A 162 -6.10 -20.21 -2.09
CA ALA A 162 -5.71 -18.88 -1.59
C ALA A 162 -4.95 -18.96 -0.25
N ARG A 163 -5.33 -19.89 0.64
CA ARG A 163 -4.62 -20.10 1.92
C ARG A 163 -3.23 -20.72 1.71
N ARG A 164 -3.07 -21.61 0.73
CA ARG A 164 -1.77 -22.18 0.33
C ARG A 164 -0.88 -21.12 -0.31
N GLU A 165 -1.44 -20.29 -1.20
CA GLU A 165 -0.76 -19.16 -1.85
C GLU A 165 -0.23 -18.17 -0.82
N ARG A 166 -1.08 -17.71 0.12
CA ARG A 166 -0.67 -16.84 1.23
C ARG A 166 0.42 -17.46 2.11
N ARG A 167 0.36 -18.77 2.35
CA ARG A 167 1.43 -19.49 3.09
C ARG A 167 2.74 -19.51 2.30
N ARG A 168 2.69 -19.71 0.98
CA ARG A 168 3.87 -19.66 0.10
C ARG A 168 4.47 -18.26 0.08
N GLN A 169 3.65 -17.21 -0.10
CA GLN A 169 4.09 -15.81 -0.06
C GLN A 169 4.70 -15.45 1.30
N ARG A 170 4.09 -15.86 2.42
CA ARG A 170 4.68 -15.68 3.77
C ARG A 170 6.01 -16.40 3.95
N ARG A 171 6.17 -17.59 3.35
CA ARG A 171 7.44 -18.34 3.38
C ARG A 171 8.49 -17.69 2.47
N ALA A 172 8.10 -17.15 1.32
CA ALA A 172 8.98 -16.42 0.41
C ALA A 172 9.47 -15.11 1.06
N ALA A 173 8.56 -14.34 1.66
CA ALA A 173 8.91 -13.13 2.42
C ALA A 173 9.83 -13.40 3.62
N ARG A 174 9.77 -14.60 4.21
CA ARG A 174 10.73 -15.04 5.24
C ARG A 174 12.08 -15.48 4.66
N ARG A 175 12.13 -15.90 3.40
CA ARG A 175 13.35 -16.44 2.74
C ARG A 175 14.26 -15.33 2.23
N THR A 176 13.72 -14.19 1.83
CA THR A 176 14.51 -13.01 1.46
C THR A 176 14.51 -12.03 2.63
N PRO A 177 15.49 -12.08 3.56
CA PRO A 177 15.64 -11.02 4.54
C PRO A 177 15.86 -9.70 3.78
N PRO A 178 15.24 -8.59 4.23
CA PRO A 178 15.55 -7.28 3.67
C PRO A 178 17.08 -7.04 3.74
N PRO A 179 17.66 -6.31 2.78
CA PRO A 179 19.09 -5.99 2.81
C PRO A 179 19.40 -5.36 4.17
N LYS A 180 20.34 -5.97 4.91
CA LYS A 180 20.70 -5.50 6.24
C LYS A 180 21.28 -4.08 6.08
N PRO A 181 20.78 -3.07 6.82
CA PRO A 181 21.32 -1.73 6.74
C PRO A 181 22.81 -1.74 7.14
N THR A 182 23.61 -0.90 6.49
CA THR A 182 25.05 -0.78 6.75
C THR A 182 25.30 -0.48 8.22
N TYR A 183 26.18 -1.22 8.88
CA TYR A 183 26.44 -0.99 10.31
C TYR A 183 27.14 0.35 10.52
N ILE A 184 26.61 1.22 11.40
CA ILE A 184 27.18 2.53 11.72
C ILE A 184 27.36 2.63 13.24
N ASN A 185 28.55 3.00 13.71
CA ASN A 185 28.79 3.21 15.14
C ASN A 185 29.74 4.39 15.34
N VAL A 186 29.34 5.38 16.12
CA VAL A 186 30.13 6.58 16.40
C VAL A 186 30.30 6.70 17.91
N GLU A 187 31.54 6.82 18.36
CA GLU A 187 31.91 7.00 19.76
C GLU A 187 32.85 8.19 19.87
N LEU A 188 32.48 9.17 20.68
CA LEU A 188 33.28 10.36 20.98
C LEU A 188 33.51 10.42 22.48
N THR A 189 34.76 10.56 22.90
CA THR A 189 35.15 10.65 24.31
C THR A 189 36.08 11.84 24.52
N GLY A 190 35.86 12.60 25.58
CA GLY A 190 36.74 13.71 25.97
C GLY A 190 36.62 14.94 25.08
N GLY A 191 37.71 15.71 24.97
CA GLY A 191 37.73 16.96 24.19
C GLY A 191 37.64 18.24 25.01
N GLY A 192 38.29 18.29 26.18
CA GLY A 192 38.26 19.46 27.05
C GLY A 192 39.39 19.45 28.09
N PHE A 193 39.26 20.28 29.12
CA PHE A 193 40.22 20.35 30.22
C PHE A 193 39.65 19.77 31.51
N PHE A 194 40.45 18.94 32.18
CA PHE A 194 40.22 18.38 33.51
C PHE A 194 40.73 19.35 34.58
N GLY A 195 39.81 19.89 35.38
CA GLY A 195 40.10 20.92 36.37
C GLY A 195 39.56 22.28 35.93
N GLY A 196 39.29 23.14 36.88
CA GLY A 196 38.48 24.35 36.71
C GLY A 196 37.49 24.45 37.87
N ILE A 197 36.50 25.33 37.77
CA ILE A 197 35.45 25.44 38.78
C ILE A 197 34.69 24.10 38.86
N ASP A 198 34.27 23.50 37.73
CA ASP A 198 33.60 22.19 37.68
C ASP A 198 34.39 21.14 36.86
N PRO A 199 35.18 20.25 37.49
CA PRO A 199 35.94 19.23 36.76
C PRO A 199 35.03 18.15 36.18
N VAL A 200 35.22 17.85 34.89
CA VAL A 200 34.48 16.81 34.15
C VAL A 200 35.23 15.48 34.22
N PHE A 201 34.59 14.45 34.77
CA PHE A 201 35.13 13.09 34.85
C PHE A 201 34.83 12.25 33.61
N LYS A 202 33.67 12.46 32.98
CA LYS A 202 33.23 11.70 31.82
C LYS A 202 32.45 12.60 30.87
N ASP A 203 32.87 12.66 29.62
CA ASP A 203 32.09 13.21 28.52
C ASP A 203 32.15 12.20 27.38
N PHE A 204 31.04 11.51 27.17
CA PHE A 204 30.95 10.38 26.25
C PHE A 204 29.68 10.48 25.41
N ILE A 205 29.84 10.48 24.10
CA ILE A 205 28.72 10.43 23.14
C ILE A 205 28.83 9.14 22.35
N HIS A 206 27.77 8.35 22.38
CA HIS A 206 27.65 7.10 21.64
C HIS A 206 26.42 7.13 20.73
N ILE A 207 26.64 7.00 19.42
CA ILE A 207 25.56 6.85 18.44
C ILE A 207 25.59 5.42 17.91
N LYS A 208 24.54 4.67 18.23
CA LYS A 208 24.36 3.28 17.79
C LYS A 208 23.89 3.24 16.34
N SER A 209 24.07 2.08 15.71
CA SER A 209 23.56 1.83 14.35
C SER A 209 22.05 1.97 14.21
N SER A 210 21.29 1.88 15.31
CA SER A 210 19.85 2.12 15.30
C SER A 210 19.46 3.60 15.21
N GLY A 211 20.42 4.52 15.26
CA GLY A 211 20.16 5.97 15.38
C GLY A 211 20.09 6.46 16.82
N ARG A 212 20.18 5.58 17.83
CA ARG A 212 20.09 5.97 19.23
C ARG A 212 21.39 6.65 19.68
N LEU A 213 21.29 7.94 20.02
CA LEU A 213 22.34 8.76 20.61
C LEU A 213 22.23 8.71 22.13
N ILE A 214 23.35 8.42 22.80
CA ILE A 214 23.48 8.42 24.26
C ILE A 214 24.63 9.35 24.59
N LYS A 215 24.34 10.43 25.33
CA LYS A 215 25.34 11.34 25.87
C LYS A 215 25.40 11.15 27.39
N GLU A 216 26.57 10.80 27.88
CA GLU A 216 26.86 10.66 29.31
C GLU A 216 27.86 11.75 29.71
N PHE A 217 27.42 12.66 30.56
CA PHE A 217 28.21 13.76 31.08
C PHE A 217 28.29 13.64 32.59
N HIS A 218 29.48 13.59 33.16
CA HIS A 218 29.71 13.47 34.59
C HIS A 218 30.65 14.57 35.05
N SER A 219 30.16 15.46 35.90
CA SER A 219 30.98 16.50 36.56
C SER A 219 30.86 16.43 38.08
N LEU A 220 31.73 17.15 38.79
CA LEU A 220 31.76 17.16 40.25
C LEU A 220 30.49 17.76 40.84
N TYR A 221 29.99 18.86 40.27
CA TYR A 221 28.81 19.54 40.80
C TYR A 221 27.48 18.99 40.27
N ASN A 222 27.42 18.59 38.99
CA ASN A 222 26.16 18.19 38.36
C ASN A 222 25.89 16.68 38.43
N GLY A 223 26.86 15.88 38.92
CA GLY A 223 26.75 14.43 38.92
C GLY A 223 26.68 13.84 37.51
N LEU A 224 26.11 12.63 37.38
CA LEU A 224 25.98 11.93 36.10
C LEU A 224 24.67 12.31 35.39
N LEU A 225 24.79 13.06 34.30
CA LEU A 225 23.71 13.39 33.38
C LEU A 225 23.74 12.46 32.17
N VAL A 226 22.64 11.73 31.95
CA VAL A 226 22.50 10.83 30.79
C VAL A 226 21.36 11.32 29.92
N THR A 227 21.70 11.83 28.74
CA THR A 227 20.73 12.26 27.73
C THR A 227 20.64 11.20 26.64
N LYS A 228 19.42 10.78 26.31
CA LYS A 228 19.16 9.79 25.25
C LYS A 228 18.26 10.42 24.21
N LYS A 229 18.63 10.32 22.94
CA LYS A 229 17.90 10.84 21.79
C LYS A 229 17.90 9.82 20.67
N ASP A 230 16.93 9.91 19.78
CA ASP A 230 16.87 9.06 18.59
C ASP A 230 17.02 9.93 17.34
N ILE A 231 18.03 9.61 16.53
CA ILE A 231 18.34 10.28 15.27
C ILE A 231 17.75 9.46 14.13
N PRO A 232 17.05 10.08 13.16
CA PRO A 232 16.56 9.36 12.00
C PRO A 232 17.70 8.70 11.24
N ARG A 233 17.46 7.48 10.77
CA ARG A 233 18.48 6.65 10.13
C ARG A 233 19.10 7.32 8.89
N GLU A 234 18.30 8.06 8.14
CA GLU A 234 18.72 8.82 6.95
C GLU A 234 19.76 9.89 7.29
N GLU A 235 19.56 10.64 8.38
CA GLU A 235 20.51 11.66 8.85
C GLU A 235 21.83 11.01 9.28
N LEU A 236 21.78 9.83 9.91
CA LEU A 236 22.98 9.09 10.30
C LEU A 236 23.77 8.55 9.09
N GLU A 237 23.08 8.12 8.03
CA GLU A 237 23.69 7.68 6.79
C GLU A 237 24.34 8.85 6.03
N GLN A 238 23.64 9.99 5.92
CA GLN A 238 24.20 11.22 5.35
C GLN A 238 25.44 11.70 6.12
N PHE A 239 25.40 11.65 7.45
CA PHE A 239 26.56 11.94 8.28
C PHE A 239 27.74 10.99 7.97
N ALA A 240 27.48 9.68 7.87
CA ALA A 240 28.53 8.72 7.59
C ALA A 240 29.15 8.90 6.20
N GLU A 241 28.34 9.20 5.17
CA GLU A 241 28.82 9.51 3.82
C GLU A 241 29.65 10.80 3.81
N TRP A 242 29.20 11.84 4.50
CA TRP A 242 29.95 13.08 4.63
C TRP A 242 31.30 12.88 5.34
N VAL A 243 31.36 12.05 6.39
CA VAL A 243 32.63 11.67 7.05
C VAL A 243 33.60 10.97 6.09
N VAL A 244 33.08 10.13 5.19
CA VAL A 244 33.90 9.50 4.13
C VAL A 244 34.44 10.56 3.16
N GLN A 245 33.61 11.54 2.77
CA GLN A 245 34.05 12.65 1.90
C GLN A 245 35.12 13.52 2.57
N GLN A 246 35.05 13.71 3.88
CA GLN A 246 36.08 14.41 4.67
C GLN A 246 37.39 13.60 4.85
N LYS A 247 37.50 12.41 4.24
CA LYS A 247 38.67 11.52 4.31
C LYS A 247 39.06 11.12 5.74
N PHE A 248 38.11 11.06 6.67
CA PHE A 248 38.38 10.71 8.07
C PHE A 248 39.12 9.38 8.24
N PHE A 249 38.82 8.39 7.40
CA PHE A 249 39.46 7.07 7.47
C PHE A 249 40.95 7.11 7.09
N GLU A 250 41.40 8.16 6.39
CA GLU A 250 42.79 8.39 5.97
C GLU A 250 43.62 9.15 7.01
N PHE A 251 42.99 9.80 8.00
CA PHE A 251 43.69 10.59 9.02
C PHE A 251 44.70 9.77 9.84
N GLU A 252 45.64 10.44 10.48
CA GLU A 252 46.51 9.77 11.44
C GLU A 252 45.72 9.27 12.66
N ARG A 253 46.19 8.18 13.26
CA ARG A 253 45.51 7.58 14.44
C ARG A 253 45.74 8.40 15.70
N LEU A 254 46.83 9.15 15.76
CA LEU A 254 47.26 9.90 16.92
C LEU A 254 47.85 11.23 16.47
N TYR A 255 47.30 12.33 16.96
CA TYR A 255 47.88 13.66 16.85
C TYR A 255 48.39 14.04 18.24
N ASP A 256 49.71 14.09 18.38
CA ASP A 256 50.37 14.41 19.64
C ASP A 256 51.24 15.68 19.52
N CYS A 257 51.67 16.20 20.67
CA CYS A 257 52.57 17.33 20.80
C CYS A 257 53.94 17.08 20.17
N SER A 258 54.31 17.90 19.18
CA SER A 258 55.69 18.03 18.68
C SER A 258 56.54 18.93 19.58
N ASP A 259 55.98 20.02 20.10
CA ASP A 259 56.76 21.07 20.76
C ASP A 259 56.94 20.86 22.28
N PRO A 260 58.07 21.30 22.86
CA PRO A 260 58.29 21.27 24.31
C PRO A 260 57.22 22.05 25.10
N ALA A 261 56.70 23.15 24.53
CA ALA A 261 55.62 23.93 25.13
C ALA A 261 54.32 23.10 25.25
N CYS A 262 53.97 22.35 24.20
CA CYS A 262 52.81 21.46 24.18
C CYS A 262 52.96 20.32 25.21
N GLN A 263 54.15 19.72 25.31
CA GLN A 263 54.40 18.69 26.32
C GLN A 263 54.28 19.23 27.75
N LYS A 264 54.81 20.43 28.03
CA LYS A 264 54.61 21.11 29.32
C LYS A 264 53.12 21.36 29.61
N ARG A 265 52.34 21.78 28.60
CA ARG A 265 50.91 22.06 28.75
C ARG A 265 50.09 20.86 29.22
N LYS A 266 50.47 19.63 28.87
CA LYS A 266 49.80 18.39 29.35
C LYS A 266 49.78 18.25 30.87
N PHE A 267 50.81 18.77 31.54
CA PHE A 267 50.96 18.63 33.00
C PHE A 267 50.39 19.81 33.78
N MET A 268 50.18 20.96 33.13
CA MET A 268 49.62 22.15 33.76
C MET A 268 48.12 21.97 34.06
N LYS A 269 47.68 22.50 35.22
CA LYS A 269 46.25 22.54 35.57
C LYS A 269 45.59 23.74 34.87
N PRO A 270 44.38 23.58 34.32
CA PRO A 270 43.62 22.33 34.20
C PRO A 270 44.22 21.39 33.14
N LYS A 271 44.32 20.10 33.48
CA LYS A 271 45.00 19.08 32.67
C LYS A 271 44.15 18.75 31.44
N PRO A 272 44.66 18.81 30.20
CA PRO A 272 43.86 18.45 29.03
C PRO A 272 43.44 16.98 29.06
N ILE A 273 42.20 16.71 28.67
CA ILE A 273 41.68 15.36 28.42
C ILE A 273 41.76 15.13 26.92
N PRO A 274 42.45 14.07 26.47
CA PRO A 274 42.56 13.79 25.05
C PRO A 274 41.18 13.52 24.44
N LEU A 275 40.97 14.03 23.23
CA LEU A 275 39.80 13.69 22.43
C LEU A 275 40.04 12.34 21.77
N ARG A 276 39.06 11.44 21.86
CA ARG A 276 39.08 10.17 21.12
C ARG A 276 37.79 10.02 20.34
N LEU A 277 37.91 9.95 19.01
CA LEU A 277 36.80 9.75 18.08
C LEU A 277 36.97 8.40 17.37
N SER A 278 35.96 7.54 17.47
CA SER A 278 35.90 6.24 16.82
C SER A 278 34.66 6.20 15.92
N ILE A 279 34.86 6.04 14.61
CA ILE A 279 33.78 5.92 13.63
C ILE A 279 33.91 4.58 12.92
N THR A 280 32.83 3.83 12.90
CA THR A 280 32.67 2.58 12.16
C THR A 280 31.56 2.75 11.12
N TYR A 281 31.87 2.48 9.86
CA TYR A 281 30.93 2.53 8.75
C TYR A 281 31.11 1.29 7.87
N GLY A 282 30.13 0.38 7.91
CA GLY A 282 30.20 -0.93 7.27
C GLY A 282 31.43 -1.71 7.74
N ASN A 283 32.36 -1.94 6.81
CA ASN A 283 33.61 -2.68 7.07
C ASN A 283 34.79 -1.78 7.47
N ARG A 284 34.63 -0.46 7.48
CA ARG A 284 35.70 0.50 7.80
C ARG A 284 35.55 0.96 9.25
N LYS A 285 36.64 0.89 10.02
CA LYS A 285 36.71 1.44 11.38
C LYS A 285 37.97 2.26 11.54
N LYS A 286 37.85 3.48 12.03
CA LYS A 286 38.98 4.35 12.35
C LYS A 286 38.81 4.96 13.73
N VAL A 287 39.90 4.99 14.47
CA VAL A 287 40.00 5.65 15.77
C VAL A 287 41.09 6.71 15.65
N VAL A 288 40.75 7.95 16.00
CA VAL A 288 41.64 9.10 16.03
C VAL A 288 41.68 9.63 17.44
N THR A 289 42.89 9.81 17.98
CA THR A 289 43.12 10.39 19.30
C THR A 289 43.90 11.69 19.14
N VAL A 290 43.46 12.75 19.81
CA VAL A 290 44.16 14.06 19.86
C VAL A 290 44.51 14.36 21.29
N SER A 291 45.79 14.60 21.58
CA SER A 291 46.27 14.78 22.96
C SER A 291 45.75 16.04 23.65
N ILE A 292 45.68 17.15 22.93
CA ILE A 292 45.12 18.42 23.41
C ILE A 292 44.14 18.92 22.35
N TRP A 293 42.85 19.00 22.71
CA TRP A 293 41.79 19.41 21.81
C TRP A 293 41.45 20.89 21.99
N GLY A 294 41.29 21.61 20.87
CA GLY A 294 40.87 23.00 20.86
C GLY A 294 42.01 24.00 21.08
N LYS A 295 41.61 25.24 21.37
CA LYS A 295 42.48 26.37 21.66
C LYS A 295 42.41 26.72 23.14
N ASP A 296 43.48 27.27 23.70
CA ASP A 296 43.43 27.86 25.04
C ASP A 296 42.79 29.26 25.04
N ASP A 297 42.75 29.88 26.22
CA ASP A 297 42.19 31.23 26.44
C ASP A 297 42.91 32.32 25.63
N LEU A 298 44.16 32.06 25.20
CA LEU A 298 44.96 32.94 24.35
C LEU A 298 44.81 32.61 22.85
N GLY A 299 43.96 31.65 22.51
CA GLY A 299 43.72 31.22 21.14
C GLY A 299 44.79 30.30 20.56
N ILE A 300 45.70 29.76 21.39
CA ILE A 300 46.81 28.92 20.94
C ILE A 300 46.33 27.48 20.75
N GLN A 301 46.57 26.93 19.56
CA GLN A 301 46.37 25.51 19.26
C GLN A 301 47.70 24.77 19.42
N TYR A 302 47.76 23.85 20.38
CA TYR A 302 49.01 23.16 20.74
C TYR A 302 49.32 21.94 19.86
N VAL A 303 48.29 21.29 19.32
CA VAL A 303 48.43 20.10 18.47
C VAL A 303 47.85 20.42 17.11
N ASP A 304 48.66 20.20 16.06
CA ASP A 304 48.21 20.37 14.68
C ASP A 304 47.39 19.13 14.26
N TYR A 305 46.13 19.35 13.95
CA TYR A 305 45.22 18.32 13.45
C TYR A 305 44.34 18.89 12.33
N PRO A 306 43.91 18.07 11.35
CA PRO A 306 43.16 18.57 10.21
C PRO A 306 41.88 19.31 10.62
N PRO A 307 41.54 20.46 9.98
CA PRO A 307 40.32 21.21 10.30
C PRO A 307 39.04 20.40 10.04
N ALA A 308 39.10 19.45 9.11
CA ALA A 308 38.02 18.50 8.87
C ALA A 308 37.67 17.66 10.12
N LEU A 309 38.64 17.35 10.99
CA LEU A 309 38.37 16.68 12.26
C LEU A 309 37.53 17.56 13.20
N ALA A 310 37.82 18.86 13.27
CA ALA A 310 37.02 19.82 14.04
C ALA A 310 35.58 19.88 13.54
N ASN A 311 35.38 19.93 12.23
CA ASN A 311 34.04 19.94 11.63
C ASN A 311 33.24 18.67 11.98
N ILE A 312 33.89 17.50 11.97
CA ILE A 312 33.23 16.23 12.32
C ILE A 312 32.81 16.21 13.78
N VAL A 313 33.69 16.66 14.68
CA VAL A 313 33.40 16.71 16.12
C VAL A 313 32.28 17.70 16.42
N ASP A 314 32.30 18.89 15.81
CA ASP A 314 31.25 19.89 15.94
C ASP A 314 29.90 19.36 15.43
N ALA A 315 29.86 18.67 14.30
CA ALA A 315 28.65 18.03 13.80
C ALA A 315 28.07 17.00 14.81
N ILE A 316 28.92 16.17 15.43
CA ILE A 316 28.50 15.23 16.48
C ILE A 316 27.95 15.95 17.70
N GLN A 317 28.62 17.01 18.15
CA GLN A 317 28.19 17.79 19.31
C GLN A 317 26.86 18.52 19.05
N ARG A 318 26.65 19.04 17.84
CA ARG A 318 25.38 19.66 17.40
C ARG A 318 24.23 18.65 17.40
N MET A 319 24.46 17.45 16.87
CA MET A 319 23.47 16.36 16.94
C MET A 319 23.11 16.03 18.40
N ALA A 320 24.10 16.01 19.30
CA ALA A 320 23.85 15.72 20.72
C ALA A 320 23.09 16.84 21.45
N ASN A 321 23.37 18.11 21.11
CA ASN A 321 22.83 19.27 21.81
C ASN A 321 21.54 19.85 21.20
N ARG A 322 21.06 19.36 20.04
CA ARG A 322 19.79 19.80 19.41
C ARG A 322 18.64 19.73 20.43
N ILE A 323 17.98 20.85 20.71
CA ILE A 323 16.78 20.89 21.58
C ILE A 323 15.65 20.21 20.78
N GLU A 324 15.06 19.14 21.32
CA GLU A 324 13.87 18.54 20.72
C GLU A 324 12.66 19.41 21.11
N GLU A 325 11.97 19.99 20.13
CA GLU A 325 10.58 20.39 20.35
C GLU A 325 9.78 19.13 20.68
N PRO A 326 8.99 19.11 21.78
CA PRO A 326 8.25 17.92 22.14
C PRO A 326 7.27 17.60 21.02
N LEU A 327 7.50 16.47 20.34
CA LEU A 327 6.56 15.88 19.39
C LEU A 327 5.22 15.68 20.12
N VAL A 328 4.25 16.55 19.83
CA VAL A 328 2.86 16.38 20.21
C VAL A 328 2.42 15.02 19.67
N ARG A 329 2.31 14.04 20.57
CA ARG A 329 1.72 12.73 20.24
C ARG A 329 0.28 12.99 19.82
N LYS A 330 -0.03 12.75 18.54
CA LYS A 330 -1.40 12.61 18.05
C LYS A 330 -2.02 11.33 18.58
#